data_AF-A0A9P8ZLT8-F1
#
_entry.id   AF-A0A9P8ZLT8-F1
#
_cell.length_a   1.000
_cell.length_b   1.000
_cell.length_c   1.000
_cell.angle_alpha   90.00
_cell.angle_beta   90.00
_cell.angle_gamma   90.00
#
_symmetry.space_group_name_H-M   'P 1'
#
loop_
_entity.id
_entity.type
_entity.pdbx_description
1 polymer ?
#
loop_
_entity_poly.entity_id
_entity_poly.type
_entity_poly.pdbx_seq_one_letter_code
_entity_poly.pdbx_strand_id
1 'polypeptide(L)'
;MYTKDDEFSAWLLEEQKVNPETVSKDQTRKLFSKFVEDYNTGTLPHEKYYNLARYEARMTMLRSGETLPAEDTAYDFASDVASHVKSIKSAAPVTDLSATYSRGEVEELRRVQRERVQVGKMKVLGMDVKTNMGVRMVDGDDD
;
A
#
# COMPACT_ATOMS: atom_id res chain seq x y z
N MET A 1 11.63 -8.72 -17.71
CA MET A 1 12.42 -7.55 -17.30
C MET A 1 12.02 -7.26 -15.88
N TYR A 2 12.93 -7.47 -14.92
CA TYR A 2 12.60 -7.28 -13.52
C TYR A 2 12.56 -5.79 -13.20
N THR A 3 11.65 -5.37 -12.33
CA THR A 3 11.51 -3.95 -11.93
C THR A 3 12.72 -3.39 -11.19
N LYS A 4 13.68 -4.25 -10.84
CA LYS A 4 14.90 -3.94 -10.09
C LYS A 4 16.20 -4.32 -10.80
N ASP A 5 16.13 -4.57 -12.12
CA ASP A 5 17.31 -4.97 -12.91
C ASP A 5 18.37 -3.84 -12.93
N ASP A 6 17.95 -2.58 -12.98
CA ASP A 6 18.84 -1.43 -13.04
C ASP A 6 19.59 -1.23 -11.70
N GLU A 7 18.87 -1.30 -10.58
CA GLU A 7 19.46 -1.22 -9.23
C GLU A 7 20.44 -2.38 -8.98
N PHE A 8 20.05 -3.59 -9.37
CA PHE A 8 20.90 -4.77 -9.23
C PHE A 8 22.18 -4.67 -10.09
N SER A 9 22.06 -4.15 -11.31
CA SER A 9 23.21 -3.95 -12.20
C SER A 9 24.18 -2.89 -11.66
N ALA A 10 23.67 -1.79 -11.10
CA ALA A 10 24.49 -0.78 -10.45
C ALA A 10 25.22 -1.33 -9.21
N TRP A 11 24.52 -2.13 -8.40
CA TRP A 11 25.12 -2.79 -7.23
C TRP A 11 26.22 -3.80 -7.61
N LEU A 12 26.01 -4.57 -8.68
CA LEU A 12 27.03 -5.48 -9.21
C LEU A 12 28.30 -4.74 -9.65
N LEU A 13 28.14 -3.64 -10.36
CA LEU A 13 29.25 -2.85 -10.88
C LEU A 13 30.06 -2.18 -9.77
N GLU A 14 29.40 -1.61 -8.78
CA GLU A 14 30.06 -0.81 -7.76
C GLU A 14 30.53 -1.62 -6.55
N GLU A 15 29.65 -2.44 -5.98
CA GLU A 15 29.93 -3.15 -4.73
C GLU A 15 30.67 -4.45 -4.99
N GLN A 16 30.18 -5.24 -5.96
CA GLN A 16 30.83 -6.50 -6.32
C GLN A 16 31.98 -6.31 -7.31
N LYS A 17 32.09 -5.15 -7.97
CA LYS A 17 33.07 -4.86 -9.04
C LYS A 17 33.03 -5.91 -10.16
N VAL A 18 31.85 -6.46 -10.42
CA VAL A 18 31.61 -7.47 -11.43
C VAL A 18 30.83 -6.84 -12.58
N ASN A 19 31.32 -7.02 -13.80
CA ASN A 19 30.60 -6.56 -14.98
C ASN A 19 29.37 -7.45 -15.22
N PRO A 20 28.14 -6.91 -15.27
CA PRO A 20 26.91 -7.70 -15.40
C PRO A 20 26.91 -8.55 -16.67
N GLU A 21 27.54 -8.07 -17.74
CA GLU A 21 27.70 -8.77 -19.03
C GLU A 21 28.64 -10.01 -18.97
N THR A 22 29.44 -10.16 -17.92
CA THR A 22 30.43 -11.24 -17.79
C THR A 22 29.96 -12.39 -16.89
N VAL A 23 28.80 -12.25 -16.25
CA VAL A 23 28.32 -13.18 -15.21
C VAL A 23 27.49 -14.30 -15.81
N SER A 24 27.81 -15.55 -15.45
CA SER A 24 26.96 -16.71 -15.75
C SER A 24 25.60 -16.58 -15.07
N LYS A 25 24.52 -17.04 -15.73
CA LYS A 25 23.14 -17.03 -15.19
C LYS A 25 23.04 -17.60 -13.77
N ASP A 26 23.79 -18.66 -13.46
CA ASP A 26 23.76 -19.29 -12.14
C ASP A 26 24.39 -18.40 -11.06
N GLN A 27 25.46 -17.70 -11.40
CA GLN A 27 26.11 -16.75 -10.51
C GLN A 27 25.26 -15.50 -10.34
N THR A 28 24.62 -15.01 -11.40
CA THR A 28 23.67 -13.90 -11.35
C THR A 28 22.53 -14.21 -10.38
N ARG A 29 21.97 -15.42 -10.40
CA ARG A 29 20.90 -15.81 -9.47
C ARG A 29 21.36 -15.80 -8.01
N LYS A 30 22.56 -16.29 -7.72
CA LYS A 30 23.13 -16.26 -6.34
C LYS A 30 23.36 -14.85 -5.85
N LEU A 31 23.91 -13.98 -6.71
CA LEU A 31 24.15 -12.57 -6.39
C LEU A 31 22.84 -11.81 -6.23
N PHE A 32 21.84 -12.12 -7.05
CA PHE A 32 20.51 -11.54 -6.95
C PHE A 32 19.82 -11.92 -5.64
N SER A 33 19.94 -13.18 -5.19
CA SER A 33 19.42 -13.58 -3.87
C SER A 33 20.03 -12.78 -2.73
N LYS A 34 21.34 -12.54 -2.76
CA LYS A 34 22.02 -11.70 -1.77
C LYS A 34 21.57 -10.25 -1.85
N PHE A 35 21.46 -9.69 -3.05
CA PHE A 35 20.96 -8.33 -3.26
C PHE A 35 19.53 -8.16 -2.71
N VAL A 36 18.65 -9.13 -2.96
CA VAL A 36 17.27 -9.10 -2.46
C VAL A 36 17.23 -9.20 -0.93
N GLU A 37 18.11 -10.02 -0.34
CA GLU A 37 18.26 -10.07 1.11
C GLU A 37 18.65 -8.70 1.67
N ASP A 38 19.75 -8.10 1.17
CA ASP A 38 20.24 -6.80 1.62
C ASP A 38 19.23 -5.65 1.35
N TYR A 39 18.46 -5.74 0.27
CA TYR A 39 17.39 -4.81 -0.06
C TYR A 39 16.24 -4.91 0.96
N ASN A 40 15.82 -6.12 1.29
CA ASN A 40 14.69 -6.33 2.21
C ASN A 40 15.07 -6.02 3.66
N THR A 41 16.34 -6.23 4.05
CA THR A 41 16.84 -5.95 5.40
C THR A 41 17.31 -4.52 5.60
N GLY A 42 17.38 -3.70 4.55
CA GLY A 42 17.86 -2.33 4.67
C GLY A 42 19.38 -2.23 4.88
N THR A 43 20.16 -3.25 4.49
CA THR A 43 21.60 -3.33 4.74
C THR A 43 22.47 -2.95 3.54
N LEU A 44 21.88 -2.38 2.47
CA LEU A 44 22.66 -1.91 1.32
C LEU A 44 23.51 -0.69 1.71
N PRO A 45 24.73 -0.54 1.17
CA PRO A 45 25.67 0.50 1.59
C PRO A 45 25.22 1.94 1.29
N HIS A 46 24.35 2.12 0.29
CA HIS A 46 23.93 3.45 -0.18
C HIS A 46 22.47 3.44 -0.63
N GLU A 47 21.77 4.55 -0.38
CA GLU A 47 20.33 4.69 -0.64
C GLU A 47 19.94 4.50 -2.12
N LYS A 48 20.85 4.87 -3.04
CA LYS A 48 20.65 4.75 -4.49
C LYS A 48 20.28 3.34 -4.96
N TYR A 49 20.66 2.30 -4.24
CA TYR A 49 20.35 0.92 -4.61
C TYR A 49 18.90 0.54 -4.27
N TYR A 50 18.19 1.35 -3.48
CA TYR A 50 16.76 1.16 -3.24
C TYR A 50 15.91 1.76 -4.36
N ASN A 51 16.33 2.90 -4.90
CA ASN A 51 15.66 3.59 -5.99
C ASN A 51 16.66 4.40 -6.83
N LEU A 52 17.20 3.76 -7.86
CA LEU A 52 18.20 4.37 -8.74
C LEU A 52 17.60 5.51 -9.56
N ALA A 53 16.37 5.34 -10.08
CA ALA A 53 15.69 6.36 -10.87
C ALA A 53 15.49 7.68 -10.10
N ARG A 54 15.07 7.59 -8.83
CA ARG A 54 14.93 8.76 -7.95
C ARG A 54 16.28 9.43 -7.70
N TYR A 55 17.33 8.64 -7.49
CA TYR A 55 18.68 9.15 -7.28
C TYR A 55 19.23 9.84 -8.54
N GLU A 56 19.07 9.26 -9.72
CA GLU A 56 19.52 9.84 -10.99
C GLU A 56 18.75 11.11 -11.37
N ALA A 57 17.43 11.13 -11.17
CA ALA A 57 16.63 12.34 -11.38
C ALA A 57 17.13 13.48 -10.49
N ARG A 58 17.43 13.18 -9.23
CA ARG A 58 18.00 14.13 -8.28
C ARG A 58 19.39 14.62 -8.71
N MET A 59 20.29 13.72 -9.10
CA MET A 59 21.63 14.09 -9.58
C MET A 59 21.56 14.92 -10.86
N THR A 60 20.60 14.62 -11.73
CA THR A 60 20.35 15.39 -12.96
C THR A 60 19.88 16.80 -12.63
N MET A 61 18.93 16.96 -11.71
CA MET A 61 18.47 18.27 -11.21
C MET A 61 19.61 19.08 -10.60
N LEU A 62 20.45 18.43 -9.80
CA LEU A 62 21.62 19.09 -9.20
C LEU A 62 22.62 19.54 -10.27
N ARG A 63 22.86 18.70 -11.28
CA ARG A 63 23.76 19.02 -12.39
C ARG A 63 23.20 20.10 -13.32
N SER A 64 21.88 20.20 -13.47
CA SER A 64 21.22 21.28 -14.21
C SER A 64 21.16 22.60 -13.43
N GLY A 65 21.64 22.63 -12.18
CA GLY A 65 21.66 23.83 -11.34
C GLY A 65 20.30 24.19 -10.75
N GLU A 66 19.34 23.27 -10.78
CA GLU A 66 18.04 23.43 -10.15
C GLU A 66 18.11 23.08 -8.67
N THR A 67 17.39 23.81 -7.81
CA THR A 67 17.39 23.53 -6.37
C THR A 67 16.75 22.17 -6.13
N LEU A 68 17.44 21.31 -5.37
CA LEU A 68 16.92 20.01 -4.99
C LEU A 68 15.56 20.19 -4.30
N PRO A 69 14.51 19.42 -4.70
CA PRO A 69 13.32 19.34 -3.89
C PRO A 69 13.73 18.91 -2.47
N ALA A 70 13.12 19.53 -1.47
CA ALA A 70 13.39 19.20 -0.07
C ALA A 70 13.31 17.68 0.11
N GLU A 71 14.29 17.09 0.79
CA GLU A 71 14.34 15.67 1.10
C GLU A 71 12.94 15.19 1.56
N ASP A 72 12.36 14.17 0.92
CA ASP A 72 11.13 13.49 1.42
C ASP A 72 11.41 12.71 2.73
N THR A 73 12.36 13.15 3.56
CA THR A 73 12.60 12.58 4.88
C THR A 73 11.47 12.91 5.85
N ALA A 74 10.58 13.85 5.50
CA ALA A 74 9.34 14.09 6.23
C ALA A 74 8.25 13.17 5.69
N TYR A 75 8.01 12.05 6.40
CA TYR A 75 6.82 11.24 6.19
C TYR A 75 5.56 12.08 6.42
N ASP A 76 4.79 12.31 5.35
CA ASP A 76 3.50 13.01 5.42
C ASP A 76 2.34 12.02 5.62
N PHE A 77 1.91 11.91 6.87
CA PHE A 77 0.77 11.08 7.27
C PHE A 77 -0.52 11.43 6.50
N ALA A 78 -0.74 12.69 6.17
CA ALA A 78 -1.97 13.11 5.50
C ALA A 78 -2.03 12.57 4.06
N SER A 79 -0.91 12.62 3.34
CA SER A 79 -0.77 12.02 2.02
C SER A 79 -0.98 10.51 2.04
N ASP A 80 -0.39 9.82 3.03
CA ASP A 80 -0.50 8.37 3.16
C ASP A 80 -1.95 7.94 3.46
N VAL A 81 -2.62 8.59 4.43
CA VAL A 81 -4.04 8.36 4.71
C VAL A 81 -4.91 8.64 3.48
N ALA A 82 -4.63 9.70 2.73
CA ALA A 82 -5.36 9.99 1.51
C ALA A 82 -5.18 8.90 0.45
N SER A 83 -3.97 8.35 0.31
CA SER A 83 -3.67 7.24 -0.60
C SER A 83 -4.40 5.96 -0.20
N HIS A 84 -4.45 5.65 1.10
CA HIS A 84 -5.15 4.50 1.66
C HIS A 84 -6.67 4.62 1.50
N VAL A 85 -7.22 5.82 1.74
CA VAL A 85 -8.63 6.08 1.52
C VAL A 85 -8.98 5.97 0.03
N LYS A 86 -8.09 6.43 -0.86
CA LYS A 86 -8.28 6.25 -2.32
C LYS A 86 -8.26 4.78 -2.70
N SER A 87 -7.32 3.98 -2.19
CA SER A 87 -7.25 2.56 -2.51
C SER A 87 -8.47 1.80 -2.00
N ILE A 88 -9.00 2.13 -0.82
CA ILE A 88 -10.27 1.58 -0.32
C ILE A 88 -11.45 1.98 -1.22
N LYS A 89 -11.47 3.22 -1.71
CA LYS A 89 -12.56 3.72 -2.57
C LYS A 89 -12.47 3.20 -4.00
N SER A 90 -11.26 2.99 -4.52
CA SER A 90 -11.01 2.52 -5.88
C SER A 90 -10.90 1.00 -5.96
N ALA A 91 -10.75 0.31 -4.83
CA ALA A 91 -10.96 -1.13 -4.78
C ALA A 91 -12.39 -1.38 -5.26
N ALA A 92 -12.49 -1.91 -6.49
CA ALA A 92 -13.72 -2.52 -6.97
C ALA A 92 -14.24 -3.46 -5.88
N PRO A 93 -15.58 -3.58 -5.71
CA PRO A 93 -16.13 -4.51 -4.73
C PRO A 93 -15.46 -5.85 -4.95
N VAL A 94 -14.66 -6.29 -3.99
CA VAL A 94 -13.94 -7.56 -4.02
C VAL A 94 -15.02 -8.63 -4.13
N THR A 95 -15.26 -9.10 -5.36
CA THR A 95 -16.30 -10.07 -5.68
C THR A 95 -15.89 -11.50 -5.33
N ASP A 96 -14.76 -11.69 -4.63
CA ASP A 96 -14.10 -13.00 -4.53
C ASP A 96 -13.53 -13.30 -3.14
N LEU A 97 -14.32 -13.03 -2.10
CA LEU A 97 -14.37 -13.91 -0.94
C LEU A 97 -15.84 -14.31 -0.79
N SER A 98 -16.16 -15.54 -1.21
CA SER A 98 -17.39 -16.29 -0.92
C SER A 98 -18.57 -15.41 -0.45
N ALA A 99 -19.55 -15.14 -1.32
CA ALA A 99 -20.75 -14.39 -0.95
C ALA A 99 -21.38 -14.93 0.36
N THR A 100 -21.01 -14.34 1.49
CA THR A 100 -21.48 -14.72 2.83
C THR A 100 -22.88 -14.16 3.09
N TYR A 101 -23.33 -13.22 2.25
CA TYR A 101 -24.63 -12.59 2.34
C TYR A 101 -25.26 -12.51 0.95
N SER A 102 -26.53 -12.89 0.88
CA SER A 102 -27.37 -12.68 -0.29
C SER A 102 -27.57 -11.19 -0.56
N ARG A 103 -27.96 -10.85 -1.80
CA ARG A 103 -28.22 -9.46 -2.22
C ARG A 103 -29.22 -8.75 -1.29
N GLY A 104 -30.22 -9.47 -0.78
CA GLY A 104 -31.21 -8.93 0.14
C GLY A 104 -30.62 -8.61 1.52
N GLU A 105 -29.76 -9.47 2.04
CA GLU A 105 -29.09 -9.26 3.33
C GLU A 105 -28.10 -8.09 3.28
N VAL A 106 -27.42 -7.87 2.15
CA VAL A 106 -26.56 -6.70 1.97
C VAL A 106 -27.37 -5.39 1.97
N GLU A 107 -28.57 -5.40 1.41
CA GLU A 107 -29.46 -4.23 1.42
C GLU A 107 -30.02 -3.95 2.81
N GLU A 108 -30.34 -5.00 3.56
CA GLU A 108 -30.74 -4.91 4.96
C GLU A 108 -29.61 -4.34 5.83
N LEU A 109 -28.37 -4.82 5.67
CA LEU A 109 -27.19 -4.29 6.36
C LEU A 109 -26.99 -2.80 6.08
N ARG A 110 -27.18 -2.37 4.82
CA ARG A 110 -27.13 -0.95 4.43
C ARG A 110 -28.24 -0.14 5.09
N ARG A 111 -29.44 -0.70 5.25
CA ARG A 111 -30.55 -0.05 5.95
C ARG A 111 -30.26 0.11 7.43
N VAL A 112 -29.85 -0.96 8.11
CA VAL A 112 -29.51 -0.96 9.54
C VAL A 112 -28.38 0.03 9.84
N GLN A 113 -27.38 0.12 8.98
CA GLN A 113 -26.29 1.09 9.14
C GLN A 113 -26.79 2.55 9.05
N ARG A 114 -27.68 2.86 8.10
CA ARG A 114 -28.30 4.19 8.00
C ARG A 114 -29.13 4.52 9.24
N GLU A 115 -29.89 3.56 9.74
CA GLU A 115 -30.68 3.72 10.97
C GLU A 115 -29.75 3.97 12.17
N ARG A 116 -28.64 3.25 12.31
CA ARG A 116 -27.63 3.50 13.37
C ARG A 116 -27.04 4.91 13.32
N VAL A 117 -26.72 5.41 12.13
CA VAL A 117 -26.20 6.77 11.95
C VAL A 117 -27.25 7.81 12.36
N GLN A 118 -28.52 7.58 12.01
CA GLN A 118 -29.63 8.45 12.42
C GLN A 118 -29.86 8.40 13.93
N VAL A 119 -29.82 7.22 14.54
CA VAL A 119 -29.90 7.03 15.99
C VAL A 119 -28.75 7.75 16.70
N GLY A 120 -27.52 7.61 16.21
CA GLY A 120 -26.37 8.34 16.73
C GLY A 120 -26.59 9.85 16.68
N LYS A 121 -27.08 10.37 15.55
CA LYS A 121 -27.42 11.79 15.39
C LYS A 121 -28.55 12.24 16.31
N MET A 122 -29.59 11.43 16.49
CA MET A 122 -30.72 11.74 17.37
C MET A 122 -30.33 11.70 18.85
N LYS A 123 -29.46 10.76 19.26
CA LYS A 123 -28.88 10.73 20.61
C LYS A 123 -28.02 11.96 20.90
N VAL A 124 -27.18 12.38 19.94
CA VAL A 124 -26.39 13.61 20.06
C VAL A 124 -27.29 14.85 20.17
N LEU A 125 -28.46 14.83 19.50
CA LEU A 125 -29.46 15.89 19.57
C LEU A 125 -30.38 15.80 20.80
N GLY A 126 -30.17 14.83 21.70
CA GLY A 126 -30.96 14.65 22.92
C GLY A 126 -32.37 14.10 22.72
N MET A 127 -32.66 13.49 21.57
CA MET A 127 -33.95 12.83 21.28
C MET A 127 -33.95 11.40 21.81
N ASP A 128 -35.08 10.96 22.37
CA ASP A 128 -35.25 9.60 22.87
C ASP A 128 -35.39 8.61 21.70
N VAL A 129 -34.60 7.54 21.72
CA VAL A 129 -34.52 6.55 20.63
C VAL A 129 -34.94 5.18 21.13
N LYS A 130 -35.91 4.57 20.44
CA LYS A 130 -36.36 3.19 20.71
C LYS A 130 -35.22 2.18 20.58
N THR A 131 -35.15 1.25 21.52
CA THR A 131 -34.09 0.23 21.62
C THR A 131 -33.96 -0.68 20.40
N ASN A 132 -35.03 -0.86 19.61
CA ASN A 132 -35.02 -1.73 18.42
C ASN A 132 -34.52 -1.04 17.13
N MET A 133 -34.30 0.27 17.13
CA MET A 133 -33.87 1.01 15.94
C MET A 133 -32.38 0.78 15.67
N GLY A 134 -32.03 0.35 14.45
CA GLY A 134 -30.65 0.06 14.06
C GLY A 134 -30.11 -1.30 14.53
N VAL A 135 -30.98 -2.26 14.87
CA VAL A 135 -30.59 -3.64 15.19
C VAL A 135 -31.06 -4.57 14.06
N ARG A 136 -30.16 -5.42 13.54
CA ARG A 136 -30.55 -6.50 12.62
C ARG A 136 -31.19 -7.60 13.47
N MET A 137 -32.47 -7.87 13.24
CA MET A 137 -33.11 -9.06 13.81
C MET A 137 -32.69 -10.21 12.90
N VAL A 138 -31.75 -11.02 13.33
CA VAL A 138 -31.51 -12.32 12.69
C VAL A 138 -32.63 -13.21 13.21
N ASP A 139 -33.49 -13.70 12.32
CA ASP A 139 -34.49 -14.70 12.66
C ASP A 139 -33.73 -15.85 13.35
N GLY A 140 -34.09 -16.10 14.61
CA GLY A 140 -33.43 -17.12 15.42
C GLY A 140 -33.52 -18.46 14.73
N ASP A 141 -32.46 -19.26 14.86
CA ASP A 141 -32.43 -20.66 14.48
C ASP A 141 -33.68 -21.37 15.06
N ASP A 142 -34.64 -21.70 14.19
CA ASP A 142 -35.68 -22.68 14.45
C ASP A 142 -34.98 -24.06 14.45
N ASP A 143 -34.88 -24.69 15.63
CA ASP A 143 -34.69 -26.14 15.82
C ASP A 143 -36.01 -26.88 15.51
#